data_AF-A0A9E2ZAB1-F1
#
_entry.id   AF-A0A9E2ZAB1-F1
#
_cell.length_a   1.000
_cell.length_b   1.000
_cell.length_c   1.000
_cell.angle_alpha   90.00
_cell.angle_beta   90.00
_cell.angle_gamma   90.00
#
_symmetry.space_group_name_H-M   'P 1'
#
loop_
_entity.id
_entity.type
_entity.pdbx_description
1 polymer ?
#
loop_
_entity_poly.entity_id
_entity_poly.type
_entity_poly.pdbx_seq_one_letter_code
_entity_poly.pdbx_strand_id
1 'polypeptide(L)'
;VRFVTEPSRLADADLIVLPGSKATVADLGWLRRTGLADAVTAHVRRGMPLLGICGGYQMLASAIHDDVESRAGRVDGLGIIDMEIVFDEVKTVCRRSGTALGHDVSGYEIHHGRVLRPADRLAALTECADGACEGVAGGPVVGTHWHGLLENDGFRREILRWAARYSGRDGFTVVPDTSFAAARAAQLDLLGDLVAEHLDTDALCGLLDRGAPDGLPVVPPGAPAPC
;
A
#
# COMPACT_ATOMS: atom_id res chain seq x y z
N VAL A 1 -15.91 2.99 0.30
CA VAL A 1 -14.69 2.46 0.97
C VAL A 1 -14.85 2.63 2.47
N ARG A 2 -14.38 1.68 3.29
CA ARG A 2 -14.45 1.73 4.76
C ARG A 2 -13.05 1.46 5.33
N PHE A 3 -12.59 2.29 6.27
CA PHE A 3 -11.45 1.95 7.11
C PHE A 3 -11.93 1.11 8.29
N VAL A 4 -11.24 0.01 8.56
CA VAL A 4 -11.72 -1.02 9.50
C VAL A 4 -10.64 -1.31 10.54
N THR A 5 -11.05 -1.23 11.81
CA THR A 5 -10.23 -1.58 12.98
C THR A 5 -10.84 -2.72 13.80
N GLU A 6 -11.99 -3.26 13.36
CA GLU A 6 -12.75 -4.29 14.06
C GLU A 6 -13.19 -5.42 13.11
N PRO A 7 -13.04 -6.70 13.49
CA PRO A 7 -13.35 -7.84 12.62
C PRO A 7 -14.78 -7.87 12.07
N SER A 8 -15.77 -7.49 12.88
CA SER A 8 -17.19 -7.51 12.51
C SER A 8 -17.51 -6.67 11.27
N ARG A 9 -16.71 -5.62 11.03
CA ARG A 9 -16.87 -4.68 9.92
C ARG A 9 -16.36 -5.23 8.57
N LEU A 10 -15.73 -6.41 8.58
CA LEU A 10 -15.27 -7.11 7.37
C LEU A 10 -16.28 -8.14 6.84
N ALA A 11 -17.30 -8.50 7.62
CA ALA A 11 -18.18 -9.64 7.31
C ALA A 11 -18.89 -9.54 5.95
N ASP A 12 -19.27 -8.33 5.55
CA ASP A 12 -20.01 -7.98 4.33
C ASP A 12 -19.12 -7.32 3.26
N ALA A 13 -17.79 -7.32 3.44
CA ALA A 13 -16.89 -6.73 2.46
C ALA A 13 -16.88 -7.56 1.17
N ASP A 14 -16.98 -6.90 0.02
CA ASP A 14 -16.80 -7.54 -1.29
C ASP A 14 -15.32 -7.66 -1.66
N LEU A 15 -14.49 -6.75 -1.16
CA LEU A 15 -13.04 -6.72 -1.34
C LEU A 15 -12.39 -6.23 -0.05
N ILE A 16 -11.40 -6.98 0.43
CA ILE A 16 -10.49 -6.50 1.46
C ILE A 16 -9.23 -6.00 0.75
N VAL A 17 -8.84 -4.76 1.06
CA VAL A 17 -7.51 -4.24 0.70
C VAL A 17 -6.69 -4.21 1.98
N LEU A 18 -5.59 -4.96 2.00
CA LEU A 18 -4.63 -4.96 3.08
C LEU A 18 -3.42 -4.11 2.68
N PRO A 19 -3.38 -2.81 3.07
CA PRO A 19 -2.22 -1.98 2.82
C PRO A 19 -1.08 -2.36 3.77
N GLY A 20 0.14 -2.01 3.39
CA GLY A 20 1.30 -2.07 4.28
C GLY A 20 1.66 -0.72 4.85
N SER A 21 2.33 -0.73 6.00
CA SER A 21 3.12 0.38 6.50
C SER A 21 4.61 0.01 6.49
N LYS A 22 5.46 0.88 7.05
CA LYS A 22 6.87 0.56 7.32
C LYS A 22 7.03 -0.49 8.44
N ALA A 23 6.01 -0.71 9.26
CA ALA A 23 6.08 -1.57 10.44
C ALA A 23 5.42 -2.94 10.21
N THR A 24 5.75 -3.63 9.10
CA THR A 24 5.07 -4.85 8.64
C THR A 24 4.84 -5.90 9.75
N VAL A 25 5.89 -6.25 10.52
CA VAL A 25 5.79 -7.26 11.59
C VAL A 25 4.92 -6.78 12.77
N ALA A 26 5.00 -5.49 13.11
CA ALA A 26 4.19 -4.92 14.19
C ALA A 26 2.70 -4.85 13.80
N ASP A 27 2.41 -4.46 12.55
CA ASP A 27 1.06 -4.43 11.98
C ASP A 27 0.46 -5.83 11.93
N LEU A 28 1.22 -6.84 11.51
CA LEU A 28 0.80 -8.24 11.56
C LEU A 28 0.46 -8.67 13.00
N GLY A 29 1.29 -8.27 13.97
CA GLY A 29 1.01 -8.49 15.38
C GLY A 29 -0.28 -7.81 15.84
N TRP A 30 -0.57 -6.59 15.37
CA TRP A 30 -1.81 -5.88 15.67
C TRP A 30 -3.03 -6.56 15.05
N LEU A 31 -2.96 -7.00 13.78
CA LEU A 31 -4.03 -7.76 13.12
C LEU A 31 -4.37 -9.03 13.89
N ARG A 32 -3.36 -9.74 14.40
CA ARG A 32 -3.56 -10.93 15.23
C ARG A 32 -4.24 -10.59 16.55
N ARG A 33 -3.74 -9.61 17.30
CA ARG A 33 -4.30 -9.23 18.62
C ARG A 33 -5.72 -8.68 18.55
N THR A 34 -6.11 -8.08 17.42
CA THR A 34 -7.47 -7.54 17.20
C THR A 34 -8.44 -8.56 16.60
N GLY A 35 -7.97 -9.75 16.22
CA GLY A 35 -8.78 -10.75 15.51
C GLY A 35 -9.02 -10.44 14.03
N LEU A 36 -8.43 -9.36 13.50
CA LEU A 36 -8.53 -9.01 12.07
C LEU A 36 -7.81 -10.02 11.18
N ALA A 37 -6.70 -10.61 11.63
CA ALA A 37 -5.98 -11.65 10.91
C ALA A 37 -6.87 -12.86 10.58
N ASP A 38 -7.67 -13.29 11.56
CA ASP A 38 -8.60 -14.41 11.41
C ASP A 38 -9.75 -14.05 10.47
N ALA A 39 -10.28 -12.83 10.57
CA ALA A 39 -11.33 -12.34 9.68
C ALA A 39 -10.86 -12.23 8.22
N VAL A 40 -9.65 -11.73 7.98
CA VAL A 40 -9.03 -11.69 6.63
C VAL A 40 -8.85 -13.11 6.08
N THR A 41 -8.34 -14.03 6.91
CA THR A 41 -8.16 -15.44 6.50
C THR A 41 -9.50 -16.11 6.20
N ALA A 42 -10.52 -15.88 7.02
CA ALA A 42 -11.86 -16.42 6.81
C ALA A 42 -12.52 -15.86 5.54
N HIS A 43 -12.28 -14.58 5.23
CA HIS A 43 -12.72 -13.94 3.99
C HIS A 43 -12.14 -14.65 2.75
N VAL A 44 -10.82 -14.89 2.72
CA VAL A 44 -10.18 -15.61 1.62
C VAL A 44 -10.65 -17.07 1.54
N ARG A 45 -10.82 -17.76 2.66
CA ARG A 45 -11.34 -19.15 2.70
C ARG A 45 -12.74 -19.28 2.11
N ARG A 46 -13.54 -18.20 2.13
CA ARG A 46 -14.86 -18.12 1.47
C ARG A 46 -14.76 -17.88 -0.05
N GLY A 47 -13.54 -17.78 -0.59
CA GLY A 47 -13.31 -17.45 -2.00
C GLY A 47 -13.43 -15.94 -2.30
N MET A 48 -13.42 -15.09 -1.28
CA MET A 48 -13.69 -13.66 -1.45
C MET A 48 -12.40 -12.86 -1.74
N PRO A 49 -12.48 -11.78 -2.54
CA PRO A 49 -11.34 -10.97 -2.97
C PRO A 49 -10.48 -10.38 -1.85
N LEU A 50 -9.17 -10.57 -1.95
CA LEU A 50 -8.15 -9.92 -1.12
C LEU A 50 -7.06 -9.29 -2.00
N LEU A 51 -6.77 -8.01 -1.76
CA LEU A 51 -5.66 -7.28 -2.37
C LEU A 51 -4.64 -6.88 -1.30
N GLY A 52 -3.45 -7.48 -1.30
CA GLY A 52 -2.31 -7.07 -0.47
C GLY A 52 -1.40 -6.08 -1.20
N ILE A 53 -0.98 -5.00 -0.53
CA ILE A 53 -0.06 -4.00 -1.09
C ILE A 53 1.14 -3.79 -0.17
N CYS A 54 2.34 -3.91 -0.71
CA CYS A 54 3.62 -3.74 0.00
C CYS A 54 3.68 -4.57 1.29
N GLY A 55 3.83 -3.96 2.47
CA GLY A 55 3.78 -4.68 3.75
C GLY A 55 2.55 -5.58 3.91
N GLY A 56 1.38 -5.17 3.39
CA GLY A 56 0.18 -6.00 3.42
C GLY A 56 0.27 -7.24 2.52
N TYR A 57 0.96 -7.13 1.37
CA TYR A 57 1.31 -8.30 0.53
C TYR A 57 2.30 -9.22 1.27
N GLN A 58 3.31 -8.63 1.92
CA GLN A 58 4.30 -9.39 2.68
C GLN A 58 3.67 -10.17 3.84
N MET A 59 2.66 -9.60 4.52
CA MET A 59 1.89 -10.29 5.55
C MET A 59 1.15 -11.53 5.04
N LEU A 60 0.87 -11.65 3.74
CA LEU A 60 0.18 -12.82 3.18
C LEU A 60 1.07 -14.07 3.09
N ALA A 61 2.40 -13.89 3.19
CA ALA A 61 3.40 -14.95 3.14
C ALA A 61 3.17 -16.04 4.19
N SER A 62 3.80 -17.20 4.00
CA SER A 62 3.90 -18.24 5.05
C SER A 62 4.86 -17.83 6.16
N ALA A 63 5.95 -17.14 5.81
CA ALA A 63 6.91 -16.59 6.77
C ALA A 63 7.49 -15.25 6.31
N ILE A 64 7.85 -14.42 7.30
CA ILE A 64 8.60 -13.17 7.12
C ILE A 64 9.86 -13.28 7.97
N HIS A 65 11.02 -13.08 7.36
CA HIS A 65 12.31 -13.00 8.02
C HIS A 65 12.74 -11.54 8.04
N ASP A 66 12.70 -10.91 9.21
CA ASP A 66 12.98 -9.49 9.37
C ASP A 66 13.99 -9.21 10.49
N ASP A 67 15.26 -9.26 10.09
CA ASP A 67 16.41 -8.85 10.91
C ASP A 67 16.76 -7.36 10.73
N VAL A 68 15.99 -6.61 9.91
CA VAL A 68 16.34 -5.26 9.46
C VAL A 68 15.44 -4.19 10.09
N GLU A 69 14.13 -4.22 9.80
CA GLU A 69 13.19 -3.19 10.27
C GLU A 69 12.68 -3.50 11.67
N SER A 70 12.16 -4.70 11.91
CA SER A 70 11.67 -5.11 13.25
C SER A 70 12.73 -5.81 14.11
N ARG A 71 13.74 -6.43 13.48
CA ARG A 71 14.75 -7.27 14.17
C ARG A 71 14.15 -8.45 14.94
N ALA A 72 12.97 -8.90 14.53
CA ALA A 72 12.26 -10.01 15.15
C ALA A 72 12.76 -11.39 14.66
N GLY A 73 13.63 -11.41 13.64
CA GLY A 73 14.04 -12.63 12.97
C GLY A 73 12.87 -13.23 12.18
N ARG A 74 12.68 -14.55 12.27
CA ARG A 74 11.57 -15.23 11.59
C ARG A 74 10.26 -15.09 12.38
N VAL A 75 9.23 -14.57 11.73
CA VAL A 75 7.83 -14.62 12.19
C VAL A 75 6.96 -15.35 11.16
N ASP A 76 5.95 -16.07 11.63
CA ASP A 76 4.95 -16.63 10.71
C ASP A 76 4.11 -15.50 10.11
N GLY A 77 3.79 -15.57 8.82
CA GLY A 77 2.84 -14.67 8.17
C GLY A 77 1.39 -15.14 8.34
N LEU A 78 0.47 -14.65 7.51
CA LEU A 78 -0.91 -15.13 7.49
C LEU A 78 -1.05 -16.49 6.79
N GLY A 79 -0.04 -16.92 6.02
CA GLY A 79 -0.05 -18.20 5.31
C GLY A 79 -1.10 -18.30 4.22
N ILE A 80 -1.48 -17.17 3.63
CA ILE A 80 -2.46 -17.10 2.53
C ILE A 80 -1.80 -17.40 1.18
N ILE A 81 -0.55 -16.98 1.02
CA ILE A 81 0.29 -17.23 -0.15
C ILE A 81 1.48 -18.08 0.31
N ASP A 82 1.73 -19.18 -0.40
CA ASP A 82 2.90 -20.04 -0.17
C ASP A 82 4.16 -19.37 -0.74
N MET A 83 4.64 -18.37 -0.02
CA MET A 83 5.85 -17.62 -0.32
C MET A 83 6.53 -17.21 0.98
N GLU A 84 7.81 -16.89 0.91
CA GLU A 84 8.58 -16.34 2.04
C GLU A 84 9.11 -14.94 1.69
N ILE A 85 9.05 -14.04 2.67
CA ILE A 85 9.61 -12.68 2.56
C ILE A 85 10.87 -12.59 3.41
N VAL A 86 11.94 -12.03 2.86
CA VAL A 86 13.16 -11.71 3.59
C VAL A 86 13.46 -10.22 3.49
N PHE A 87 13.68 -9.56 4.61
CA PHE A 87 14.06 -8.15 4.63
C PHE A 87 15.56 -8.02 4.40
N ASP A 88 15.91 -7.20 3.42
CA ASP A 88 17.30 -6.90 3.03
C ASP A 88 17.68 -5.49 3.54
N GLU A 89 18.93 -5.28 3.95
CA GLU A 89 19.42 -3.96 4.37
C GLU A 89 19.31 -2.93 3.23
N VAL A 90 19.49 -3.38 1.97
CA VAL A 90 19.39 -2.55 0.79
C VAL A 90 17.93 -2.42 0.37
N LYS A 91 17.39 -1.23 0.64
CA LYS A 91 16.04 -0.85 0.25
C LYS A 91 15.88 -0.81 -1.27
N THR A 92 14.86 -1.49 -1.78
CA THR A 92 14.40 -1.31 -3.16
C THR A 92 13.63 0.01 -3.25
N VAL A 93 14.13 0.96 -4.03
CA VAL A 93 13.46 2.24 -4.31
C VAL A 93 13.57 2.56 -5.78
N CYS A 94 12.46 2.45 -6.52
CA CYS A 94 12.50 2.61 -7.97
C CYS A 94 11.10 2.80 -8.55
N ARG A 95 11.03 3.52 -9.67
CA ARG A 95 9.83 3.55 -10.51
C ARG A 95 9.78 2.32 -11.41
N ARG A 96 8.57 1.91 -11.73
CA ARG A 96 8.30 0.75 -12.56
C ARG A 96 7.21 1.05 -13.58
N SER A 97 7.31 0.38 -14.71
CA SER A 97 6.28 0.36 -15.75
C SER A 97 6.25 -1.01 -16.41
N GLY A 98 5.10 -1.39 -16.90
CA GLY A 98 4.89 -2.71 -17.49
C GLY A 98 3.43 -2.94 -17.82
N THR A 99 3.03 -4.20 -17.84
CA THR A 99 1.63 -4.59 -18.03
C THR A 99 1.13 -5.41 -16.85
N ALA A 100 -0.16 -5.28 -16.55
CA ALA A 100 -0.84 -6.05 -15.53
C ALA A 100 -2.31 -6.24 -15.91
N LEU A 101 -2.80 -7.48 -15.88
CA LEU A 101 -4.19 -7.82 -16.24
C LEU A 101 -4.64 -7.23 -17.59
N GLY A 102 -3.74 -7.18 -18.59
CA GLY A 102 -4.03 -6.66 -19.93
C GLY A 102 -4.02 -5.13 -20.06
N HIS A 103 -3.54 -4.41 -19.04
CA HIS A 103 -3.42 -2.95 -19.07
C HIS A 103 -1.98 -2.50 -18.88
N ASP A 104 -1.58 -1.44 -19.59
CA ASP A 104 -0.36 -0.71 -19.28
C ASP A 104 -0.47 -0.10 -17.88
N VAL A 105 0.58 -0.28 -17.09
CA VAL A 105 0.64 0.19 -15.70
C VAL A 105 1.96 0.84 -15.40
N SER A 106 1.91 1.82 -14.52
CA SER A 106 3.07 2.45 -13.89
C SER A 106 2.90 2.49 -12.38
N GLY A 107 4.03 2.50 -11.67
CA GLY A 107 4.04 2.49 -10.23
C GLY A 107 5.45 2.66 -9.68
N TYR A 108 5.62 2.33 -8.41
CA TYR A 108 6.93 2.35 -7.78
C TYR A 108 7.01 1.34 -6.64
N GLU A 109 8.23 0.91 -6.36
CA GLU A 109 8.57 0.06 -5.22
C GLU A 109 9.34 0.89 -4.18
N ILE A 110 9.05 0.66 -2.90
CA ILE A 110 9.74 1.30 -1.78
C ILE A 110 9.75 0.38 -0.55
N HIS A 111 10.55 -0.68 -0.59
CA HIS A 111 10.48 -1.74 0.43
C HIS A 111 11.84 -2.40 0.70
N HIS A 112 11.98 -3.01 1.87
CA HIS A 112 13.12 -3.87 2.23
C HIS A 112 12.83 -5.35 1.99
N GLY A 113 11.56 -5.76 2.17
CA GLY A 113 11.14 -7.15 2.03
C GLY A 113 11.12 -7.65 0.59
N ARG A 114 11.88 -8.71 0.30
CA ARG A 114 11.96 -9.36 -1.00
C ARG A 114 11.34 -10.74 -0.94
N VAL A 115 10.74 -11.18 -2.04
CA VAL A 115 10.26 -12.56 -2.19
C VAL A 115 11.47 -13.48 -2.33
N LEU A 116 11.71 -14.33 -1.32
CA LEU A 116 12.81 -15.30 -1.32
C LEU A 116 12.43 -16.56 -2.12
N ARG A 117 11.18 -17.00 -1.97
CA ARG A 117 10.59 -18.13 -2.68
C ARG A 117 9.27 -17.68 -3.28
N PRO A 118 9.16 -17.56 -4.61
CA PRO A 118 7.88 -17.27 -5.23
C PRO A 118 6.92 -18.44 -5.00
N ALA A 119 5.62 -18.16 -4.99
CA ALA A 119 4.63 -19.22 -5.02
C ALA A 119 4.70 -19.93 -6.38
N ASP A 120 5.21 -21.16 -6.41
CA ASP A 120 5.41 -21.96 -7.65
C ASP A 120 4.15 -22.12 -8.51
N ARG A 121 2.96 -21.85 -7.95
CA ARG A 121 1.65 -22.09 -8.56
C ARG A 121 0.87 -20.83 -8.93
N LEU A 122 1.35 -19.64 -8.60
CA LEU A 122 0.60 -18.40 -8.84
C LEU A 122 1.28 -17.57 -9.94
N ALA A 123 0.46 -17.04 -10.84
CA ALA A 123 0.95 -16.15 -11.88
C ALA A 123 1.42 -14.82 -11.25
N ALA A 124 2.46 -14.22 -11.83
CA ALA A 124 2.84 -12.86 -11.47
C ALA A 124 1.71 -11.89 -11.82
N LEU A 125 1.56 -10.82 -11.02
CA LEU A 125 0.58 -9.77 -11.32
C LEU A 125 1.05 -8.86 -12.46
N THR A 126 2.33 -8.49 -12.43
CA THR A 126 2.92 -7.53 -13.36
C THR A 126 4.07 -8.14 -14.13
N GLU A 127 4.13 -7.84 -15.42
CA GLU A 127 5.31 -8.05 -16.27
C GLU A 127 5.92 -6.68 -16.58
N CYS A 128 7.15 -6.48 -16.11
CA CYS A 128 7.89 -5.22 -16.25
C CYS A 128 8.47 -5.08 -17.66
N ALA A 129 8.69 -3.84 -18.10
CA ALA A 129 9.31 -3.57 -19.40
C ALA A 129 10.74 -4.13 -19.54
N ASP A 130 11.45 -4.38 -18.43
CA ASP A 130 12.77 -5.02 -18.39
C ASP A 130 12.71 -6.56 -18.31
N GLY A 131 11.51 -7.15 -18.39
CA GLY A 131 11.25 -8.58 -18.32
C GLY A 131 11.15 -9.14 -16.91
N ALA A 132 11.30 -8.32 -15.86
CA ALA A 132 11.07 -8.77 -14.49
C ALA A 132 9.57 -9.01 -14.24
N CYS A 133 9.25 -9.95 -13.35
CA CYS A 133 7.89 -10.20 -12.89
C CYS A 133 7.73 -9.85 -11.42
N GLU A 134 6.60 -9.27 -11.03
CA GLU A 134 6.33 -8.89 -9.64
C GLU A 134 4.88 -9.23 -9.23
N GLY A 135 4.72 -9.46 -7.93
CA GLY A 135 3.44 -9.70 -7.31
C GLY A 135 2.88 -11.07 -7.66
N VAL A 136 1.64 -11.27 -7.25
CA VAL A 136 0.88 -12.51 -7.39
C VAL A 136 -0.54 -12.15 -7.82
N ALA A 137 -1.04 -12.88 -8.80
CA ALA A 137 -2.44 -12.89 -9.21
C ALA A 137 -2.90 -14.35 -9.32
N GLY A 138 -3.69 -14.81 -8.35
CA GLY A 138 -4.21 -16.18 -8.39
C GLY A 138 -5.46 -16.37 -7.54
N GLY A 139 -6.50 -16.93 -8.17
CA GLY A 139 -7.79 -17.10 -7.51
C GLY A 139 -8.34 -15.75 -7.00
N PRO A 140 -8.87 -15.71 -5.76
CA PRO A 140 -9.38 -14.50 -5.14
C PRO A 140 -8.30 -13.66 -4.44
N VAL A 141 -7.01 -13.93 -4.67
CA VAL A 141 -5.91 -13.19 -4.02
C VAL A 141 -5.03 -12.49 -5.06
N VAL A 142 -4.83 -11.20 -4.85
CA VAL A 142 -3.86 -10.38 -5.57
C VAL A 142 -2.90 -9.76 -4.55
N GLY A 143 -1.61 -9.74 -4.86
CA GLY A 143 -0.58 -9.18 -4.01
C GLY A 143 0.52 -8.50 -4.83
N THR A 144 1.09 -7.41 -4.34
CA THR A 144 2.17 -6.69 -5.05
C THR A 144 2.95 -5.79 -4.11
N HIS A 145 4.24 -5.58 -4.39
CA HIS A 145 5.03 -4.52 -3.76
C HIS A 145 4.83 -3.14 -4.41
N TRP A 146 4.20 -3.08 -5.58
CA TRP A 146 4.05 -1.83 -6.32
C TRP A 146 2.97 -0.95 -5.69
N HIS A 147 3.39 0.25 -5.33
CA HIS A 147 2.51 1.36 -5.05
C HIS A 147 2.12 2.05 -6.36
N GLY A 148 0.98 2.74 -6.35
CA GLY A 148 0.49 3.49 -7.51
C GLY A 148 -0.26 2.65 -8.55
N LEU A 149 -0.30 1.32 -8.44
CA LEU A 149 -1.01 0.49 -9.43
C LEU A 149 -2.48 0.88 -9.60
N LEU A 150 -3.19 1.14 -8.51
CA LEU A 150 -4.59 1.59 -8.54
C LEU A 150 -4.78 3.03 -9.06
N GLU A 151 -3.71 3.79 -9.29
CA GLU A 151 -3.77 5.10 -9.94
C GLU A 151 -3.97 4.96 -11.45
N ASN A 152 -3.56 3.82 -12.02
CA ASN A 152 -3.78 3.51 -13.42
C ASN A 152 -5.25 3.14 -13.64
N ASP A 153 -5.98 3.99 -14.34
CA ASP A 153 -7.44 3.87 -14.45
C ASP A 153 -7.88 2.54 -15.09
N GLY A 154 -7.19 2.07 -16.13
CA GLY A 154 -7.48 0.78 -16.78
C GLY A 154 -7.39 -0.40 -15.80
N PHE A 155 -6.25 -0.51 -15.13
CA PHE A 155 -5.99 -1.53 -14.13
C PHE A 155 -6.95 -1.44 -12.94
N ARG A 156 -7.21 -0.24 -12.40
CA ARG A 156 -8.16 -0.04 -11.29
C ARG A 156 -9.54 -0.55 -11.66
N ARG A 157 -10.02 -0.28 -12.88
CA ARG A 157 -11.31 -0.80 -13.36
C ARG A 157 -11.29 -2.32 -13.44
N GLU A 158 -10.20 -2.94 -13.90
CA GLU A 158 -10.12 -4.40 -13.96
C GLU A 158 -10.07 -5.05 -12.58
N ILE A 159 -9.37 -4.46 -11.60
CA ILE A 159 -9.43 -4.91 -10.19
C ILE A 159 -10.86 -4.85 -9.64
N LEU A 160 -11.61 -3.79 -9.94
CA LEU A 160 -13.02 -3.71 -9.52
C LEU A 160 -13.90 -4.78 -10.18
N ARG A 161 -13.71 -5.05 -11.48
CA ARG A 161 -14.42 -6.16 -12.16
C ARG A 161 -14.04 -7.51 -11.58
N TRP A 162 -12.75 -7.75 -11.34
CA TRP A 162 -12.26 -8.95 -10.69
C TRP A 162 -12.91 -9.15 -9.31
N ALA A 163 -12.93 -8.12 -8.47
CA ALA A 163 -13.56 -8.17 -7.16
C ALA A 163 -15.06 -8.48 -7.26
N ALA A 164 -15.77 -7.84 -8.19
CA ALA A 164 -17.19 -8.09 -8.42
C ALA A 164 -17.48 -9.54 -8.85
N ARG A 165 -16.67 -10.10 -9.75
CA ARG A 165 -16.81 -11.51 -10.20
C ARG A 165 -16.70 -12.49 -9.03
N TYR A 166 -15.69 -12.32 -8.18
CA TYR A 166 -15.46 -13.22 -7.04
C TYR A 166 -16.44 -13.01 -5.88
N SER A 167 -17.00 -11.82 -5.73
CA SER A 167 -18.01 -11.52 -4.71
C SER A 167 -19.45 -11.80 -5.17
N GLY A 168 -19.65 -12.35 -6.37
CA GLY A 168 -20.97 -12.67 -6.91
C GLY A 168 -21.83 -11.44 -7.18
N ARG A 169 -21.20 -10.29 -7.46
CA ARG A 169 -21.89 -9.04 -7.82
C ARG A 169 -22.17 -9.02 -9.32
N ASP A 170 -23.03 -9.94 -9.75
CA ASP A 170 -23.49 -10.02 -11.13
C ASP A 170 -24.11 -8.69 -11.57
N GLY A 171 -23.76 -8.23 -12.77
CA GLY A 171 -24.23 -6.95 -13.31
C GLY A 171 -23.49 -5.70 -12.80
N PHE A 172 -22.45 -5.86 -11.96
CA PHE A 172 -21.60 -4.73 -11.61
C PHE A 172 -20.98 -4.07 -12.85
N THR A 173 -21.21 -2.76 -12.98
CA THR A 173 -20.70 -1.97 -14.10
C THR A 173 -19.76 -0.90 -13.57
N VAL A 174 -18.53 -0.90 -14.07
CA VAL A 174 -17.54 0.12 -13.70
C VAL A 174 -17.80 1.39 -14.51
N VAL A 175 -17.75 2.55 -13.84
CA VAL A 175 -17.84 3.85 -14.50
C VAL A 175 -16.61 4.04 -15.42
N PRO A 176 -16.78 4.36 -16.72
CA PRO A 176 -15.67 4.42 -17.65
C PRO A 176 -14.76 5.63 -17.42
N ASP A 177 -15.33 6.78 -17.06
CA ASP A 177 -14.65 8.08 -17.19
C ASP A 177 -14.04 8.60 -15.88
N THR A 178 -13.91 7.77 -14.85
CA THR A 178 -13.23 8.16 -13.62
C THR A 178 -11.72 8.22 -13.83
N SER A 179 -11.15 9.43 -13.84
CA SER A 179 -9.71 9.66 -13.91
C SER A 179 -9.11 9.95 -12.53
N PHE A 180 -8.15 9.12 -12.10
CA PHE A 180 -7.40 9.39 -10.88
C PHE A 180 -6.54 10.64 -11.01
N ALA A 181 -5.87 10.82 -12.15
CA ALA A 181 -5.03 11.99 -12.39
C ALA A 181 -5.82 13.30 -12.26
N ALA A 182 -7.02 13.36 -12.83
CA ALA A 182 -7.90 14.53 -12.72
C ALA A 182 -8.37 14.75 -11.27
N ALA A 183 -8.79 13.69 -10.57
CA ALA A 183 -9.21 13.78 -9.17
C ALA A 183 -8.06 14.25 -8.25
N ARG A 184 -6.84 13.74 -8.48
CA ARG A 184 -5.64 14.14 -7.74
C ARG A 184 -5.28 15.60 -8.01
N ALA A 185 -5.32 16.05 -9.26
CA ALA A 185 -5.07 17.45 -9.62
C ALA A 185 -6.06 18.37 -8.89
N ALA A 186 -7.36 18.07 -8.96
CA ALA A 186 -8.38 18.85 -8.28
C ALA A 186 -8.20 18.90 -6.75
N GLN A 187 -7.72 17.82 -6.12
CA GLN A 187 -7.41 17.81 -4.69
C GLN A 187 -6.17 18.67 -4.34
N LEU A 188 -5.16 18.67 -5.21
CA LEU A 188 -3.98 19.51 -5.04
C LEU A 188 -4.32 20.99 -5.21
N ASP A 189 -5.17 21.31 -6.20
CA ASP A 189 -5.67 22.67 -6.40
C ASP A 189 -6.47 23.15 -5.18
N LEU A 190 -7.38 22.32 -4.67
CA LEU A 190 -8.14 22.64 -3.44
C LEU A 190 -7.21 22.89 -2.24
N LEU A 191 -6.17 22.07 -2.05
CA LEU A 191 -5.20 22.29 -0.99
C LEU A 191 -4.42 23.60 -1.19
N GLY A 192 -4.05 23.90 -2.43
CA GLY A 192 -3.41 25.16 -2.81
C GLY A 192 -4.28 26.37 -2.48
N ASP A 193 -5.57 26.31 -2.84
CA ASP A 193 -6.54 27.37 -2.56
C ASP A 193 -6.72 27.58 -1.06
N LEU A 194 -6.85 26.50 -0.28
CA LEU A 194 -6.97 26.58 1.19
C LEU A 194 -5.72 27.18 1.83
N VAL A 195 -4.53 26.87 1.32
CA VAL A 195 -3.28 27.49 1.77
C VAL A 195 -3.28 28.98 1.42
N ALA A 196 -3.61 29.35 0.18
CA ALA A 196 -3.62 30.74 -0.24
C ALA A 196 -4.68 31.60 0.50
N GLU A 197 -5.83 31.02 0.84
CA GLU A 197 -6.92 31.73 1.51
C GLU A 197 -6.72 31.85 3.03
N HIS A 198 -6.12 30.82 3.66
CA HIS A 198 -6.11 30.72 5.12
C HIS A 198 -4.72 30.77 5.76
N LEU A 199 -3.66 30.84 4.96
CA LEU A 199 -2.29 30.95 5.46
C LEU A 199 -1.68 32.27 5.01
N ASP A 200 -0.95 32.94 5.90
CA ASP A 200 -0.14 34.10 5.54
C ASP A 200 1.10 33.63 4.76
N THR A 201 0.91 33.44 3.45
CA THR A 201 1.97 32.97 2.55
C THR A 201 3.11 33.98 2.45
N ASP A 202 2.83 35.28 2.63
CA ASP A 202 3.85 36.33 2.62
C ASP A 202 4.75 36.24 3.86
N ALA A 203 4.18 35.98 5.05
CA ALA A 203 4.95 35.73 6.25
C ALA A 203 5.83 34.48 6.12
N LEU A 204 5.30 33.40 5.53
CA LEU A 204 6.08 32.17 5.28
C LEU A 204 7.22 32.40 4.29
N CYS A 205 6.95 33.04 3.15
CA CYS A 205 7.99 33.43 2.20
C CYS A 205 9.03 34.33 2.89
N GLY A 206 8.59 35.24 3.74
CA GLY A 206 9.46 36.07 4.56
C GLY A 206 10.41 35.27 5.45
N LEU A 207 9.93 34.21 6.10
CA LEU A 207 10.75 33.30 6.92
C LEU A 207 11.74 32.48 6.08
N LEU A 208 11.33 32.02 4.90
CA LEU A 208 12.19 31.27 3.98
C LEU A 208 13.32 32.15 3.43
N ASP A 209 13.01 33.39 3.06
CA ASP A 209 13.96 34.30 2.43
C ASP A 209 14.89 34.98 3.43
N ARG A 210 14.38 35.35 4.61
CA ARG A 210 15.09 36.19 5.59
C ARG A 210 15.45 35.46 6.88
N GLY A 211 15.00 34.22 7.05
CA GLY A 211 15.18 33.47 8.30
C GLY A 211 14.20 33.90 9.40
N ALA A 212 14.34 33.27 10.56
CA ALA A 212 13.56 33.61 11.74
C ALA A 212 13.92 35.02 12.24
N PRO A 213 12.94 35.84 12.68
CA PRO A 213 13.21 37.12 13.31
C PRO A 213 14.19 37.01 14.48
N ASP A 214 15.09 37.98 14.60
CA ASP A 214 16.03 38.07 15.71
C ASP A 214 15.29 38.22 17.05
N GLY A 215 15.83 37.61 18.11
CA GLY A 215 15.31 37.75 19.47
C GLY A 215 14.07 36.91 19.81
N LEU A 216 13.67 35.98 18.95
CA LEU A 216 12.61 35.01 19.28
C LEU A 216 13.07 34.03 20.37
N PRO A 217 12.20 33.72 21.36
CA PRO A 217 12.50 32.71 22.37
C PRO A 217 12.60 31.32 21.73
N VAL A 218 13.67 30.59 22.04
CA VAL A 218 13.87 29.24 21.52
C VAL A 218 13.24 28.22 22.46
N VAL A 219 12.44 27.30 21.90
CA VAL A 219 11.89 26.16 22.64
C VAL A 219 12.80 24.95 22.42
N PRO A 220 13.31 24.30 23.48
CA PRO A 220 14.08 23.06 23.37
C PRO A 220 13.32 21.98 22.58
N PRO A 221 14.00 21.18 21.72
CA PRO A 221 15.44 20.94 21.70
C PRO A 221 16.23 21.78 20.68
N GLY A 222 15.62 22.79 20.05
CA GLY A 222 16.24 23.54 18.94
C GLY A 222 17.23 24.65 19.31
N ALA A 223 17.58 24.80 20.60
CA ALA A 223 18.51 25.86 21.03
C ALA A 223 19.97 25.47 20.75
N PRO A 224 20.79 26.34 20.13
CA PRO A 224 22.23 26.16 20.15
C PRO A 224 22.70 26.10 21.61
N ALA A 225 23.65 25.20 21.90
CA ALA A 225 24.21 25.09 23.24
C ALA A 225 24.80 26.45 23.66
N PRO A 226 24.59 26.90 24.92
CA PRO A 226 25.23 28.11 25.41
C PRO A 226 26.76 27.95 25.32
N CYS A 227 27.41 28.94 24.72
CA CYS A 227 28.87 29.03 24.59
C CYS A 227 29.59 28.98 25.93
#